data_AF-A0A453HKU0-F1
#
_entry.id   AF-A0A453HKU0-F1
#
_cell.length_a   1.000
_cell.length_b   1.000
_cell.length_c   1.000
_cell.angle_alpha   90.00
_cell.angle_beta   90.00
_cell.angle_gamma   90.00
#
_symmetry.space_group_name_H-M   'P 1'
#
loop_
_entity.id
_entity.type
_entity.pdbx_description
1 polymer ?
#
loop_
_entity_poly.entity_id
_entity_poly.type
_entity_poly.pdbx_seq_one_letter_code
_entity_poly.pdbx_strand_id
1 'polypeptide(L)'
;MQGGNHMLLEEPVRLASVLAPAKPKVFPSLTKIVGTLGPNSHSVEVIEECLTAGMSVARFDFSWKDATYHQETLDNLRKAAQNVKKLCPIMLDTVGPEIQVHNSTGGAIELIGGNHVTITPDLSKAPSADILPIKFGDLAKVVKKGDTLFIGQYLFTGSETTSLWLEVTETSGAEVICYVKNTATLSGPIFTLHVSQVHISMPTLSEYDKQVISTWGLQNSVDIISLSHTRSSEDVRELRAFLKSHDLQDTQIYAKVENAEGLEHFDEILQEADGIIISRGDLGIDLPPERVFMSQKTGIHKCNMAGKSVIITRVVDSMIDNLRPTRAEATDVANAVLDGTDGILLGAETLRGQYPVDAVRTVGRICAEAETVYNQSLHFKKVARHVGEPMAHEESVASSAVRSAMKVKAAAIVVFTFSGRAARLIAKYRAPMPVLAVVFPREGSDPSKWRSYGTTQARQCFSVRGVYPLMGSTDEAETGGLTKEEYGIKLALNYGRSVGIIKPYDRVIIFEKIGDSSVVKIIECDDSER
;
A
#
# COMPACT_ATOMS: atom_id res chain seq x y z
N MET A 1 14.40 5.47 30.75
CA MET A 1 15.14 5.03 29.55
C MET A 1 15.48 3.55 29.68
N GLN A 2 14.60 2.66 29.21
CA GLN A 2 14.96 1.30 28.80
C GLN A 2 14.67 1.27 27.31
N GLY A 3 15.70 1.53 26.50
CA GLY A 3 15.60 1.51 25.04
C GLY A 3 15.32 0.09 24.58
N GLY A 4 14.03 -0.27 24.46
CA GLY A 4 13.60 -1.50 23.82
C GLY A 4 13.92 -1.41 22.34
N ASN A 5 15.13 -1.82 21.96
CA ASN A 5 15.56 -1.82 20.57
C ASN A 5 14.55 -2.61 19.72
N HIS A 6 14.00 -1.92 18.73
CA HIS A 6 13.16 -2.50 17.68
C HIS A 6 13.96 -3.51 16.83
N MET A 7 15.29 -3.47 16.93
CA MET A 7 16.20 -4.44 16.34
C MET A 7 16.58 -5.55 17.32
N LEU A 8 16.53 -6.79 16.85
CA LEU A 8 17.13 -7.96 17.48
C LEU A 8 18.52 -8.17 16.88
N LEU A 9 19.55 -7.72 17.61
CA LEU A 9 20.95 -8.00 17.28
C LEU A 9 21.42 -9.10 18.23
N GLU A 10 21.56 -10.34 17.74
CA GLU A 10 22.07 -11.45 18.57
C GLU A 10 23.56 -11.28 18.84
N GLU A 11 23.97 -11.17 20.11
CA GLU A 11 25.37 -10.99 20.45
C GLU A 11 26.19 -12.29 20.35
N PRO A 12 27.46 -12.23 19.89
CA PRO A 12 28.12 -11.04 19.33
C PRO A 12 27.90 -10.95 17.81
N VAL A 13 27.19 -9.92 17.33
CA VAL A 13 27.15 -9.56 15.91
C VAL A 13 28.54 -9.04 15.52
N ARG A 14 29.41 -9.92 15.03
CA ARG A 14 30.67 -9.47 14.42
C ARG A 14 30.32 -8.63 13.21
N LEU A 15 30.81 -7.40 13.08
CA LEU A 15 30.53 -6.55 11.89
C LEU A 15 30.85 -7.26 10.56
N ALA A 16 31.80 -8.20 10.56
CA ALA A 16 32.10 -9.05 9.42
C ALA A 16 30.90 -9.90 8.93
N SER A 17 29.89 -10.18 9.76
CA SER A 17 28.68 -10.89 9.34
C SER A 17 27.83 -10.08 8.35
N VAL A 18 27.95 -8.75 8.34
CA VAL A 18 27.28 -7.87 7.36
C VAL A 18 27.86 -8.08 5.95
N LEU A 19 29.11 -8.57 5.85
CA LEU A 19 29.76 -8.89 4.58
C LEU A 19 29.33 -10.26 4.03
N ALA A 20 28.69 -11.10 4.85
CA ALA A 20 28.20 -12.38 4.39
C ALA A 20 27.12 -12.13 3.33
N PRO A 21 27.19 -12.79 2.15
CA PRO A 21 26.11 -12.70 1.17
C PRO A 21 24.80 -13.06 1.85
N ALA A 22 23.75 -12.28 1.59
CA ALA A 22 22.42 -12.61 2.06
C ALA A 22 22.13 -14.07 1.65
N LYS A 23 21.83 -14.92 2.63
CA LYS A 23 21.48 -16.32 2.35
C LYS A 23 20.31 -16.29 1.38
N PRO A 24 20.31 -17.10 0.30
CA PRO A 24 19.18 -17.19 -0.60
C PRO A 24 17.95 -17.52 0.24
N LYS A 25 17.06 -16.54 0.42
CA LYS A 25 15.80 -16.83 1.08
C LYS A 25 14.98 -17.60 0.06
N VAL A 26 14.59 -18.79 0.48
CA VAL A 26 13.71 -19.68 -0.29
C VAL A 26 12.34 -19.01 -0.51
N PHE A 27 12.03 -17.97 0.27
CA PHE A 27 10.77 -17.26 0.28
C PHE A 27 10.95 -15.74 0.19
N PRO A 28 10.09 -15.00 -0.55
CA PRO A 28 10.17 -13.54 -0.64
C PRO A 28 9.95 -12.85 0.72
N SER A 29 10.30 -11.56 0.78
CA SER A 29 10.01 -10.66 1.90
C SER A 29 8.56 -10.79 2.39
N LEU A 30 8.35 -10.74 3.72
CA LEU A 30 7.01 -10.73 4.32
C LEU A 30 6.32 -9.37 4.08
N THR A 31 7.07 -8.28 4.11
CA THR A 31 6.64 -6.93 3.70
C THR A 31 6.28 -6.96 2.22
N LYS A 32 5.12 -6.40 1.89
CA LYS A 32 4.55 -6.41 0.54
C LYS A 32 5.07 -5.25 -0.30
N ILE A 33 5.07 -5.42 -1.62
CA ILE A 33 5.41 -4.36 -2.57
C ILE A 33 4.19 -4.09 -3.43
N VAL A 34 3.71 -2.85 -3.40
CA VAL A 34 2.71 -2.34 -4.34
C VAL A 34 3.46 -1.70 -5.49
N GLY A 35 3.25 -2.19 -6.72
CA GLY A 35 3.83 -1.59 -7.92
C GLY A 35 2.76 -0.85 -8.72
N THR A 36 3.00 0.41 -9.05
CA THR A 36 2.16 1.16 -9.99
C THR A 36 2.50 0.73 -11.42
N LEU A 37 1.52 0.20 -12.15
CA LEU A 37 1.71 -0.22 -13.55
C LEU A 37 1.54 0.96 -14.49
N GLY A 38 2.47 1.11 -15.44
CA GLY A 38 2.55 2.24 -16.37
C GLY A 38 3.35 1.93 -17.62
N PRO A 39 3.72 2.93 -18.43
CA PRO A 39 4.36 2.76 -19.73
C PRO A 39 5.52 1.77 -19.77
N ASN A 40 6.40 1.83 -18.77
CA ASN A 40 7.61 1.00 -18.74
C ASN A 40 7.39 -0.34 -18.01
N SER A 41 6.21 -0.56 -17.45
CA SER A 41 5.79 -1.81 -16.78
C SER A 41 4.47 -2.36 -17.34
N HIS A 42 4.14 -2.02 -18.58
CA HIS A 42 2.86 -2.33 -19.21
C HIS A 42 2.83 -3.72 -19.88
N SER A 43 3.97 -4.20 -20.38
CA SER A 43 4.03 -5.45 -21.14
C SER A 43 3.89 -6.67 -20.23
N VAL A 44 3.36 -7.77 -20.79
CA VAL A 44 3.18 -9.03 -20.07
C VAL A 44 4.51 -9.51 -19.49
N GLU A 45 5.59 -9.46 -20.27
CA GLU A 45 6.93 -9.91 -19.90
C GLU A 45 7.47 -9.13 -18.70
N VAL A 46 7.37 -7.79 -18.73
CA VAL A 46 7.84 -6.95 -17.62
C VAL A 46 6.99 -7.18 -16.36
N ILE A 47 5.67 -7.36 -16.51
CA ILE A 47 4.80 -7.66 -15.37
C ILE A 47 5.14 -9.04 -14.77
N GLU A 48 5.40 -10.06 -15.58
CA GLU A 48 5.86 -11.38 -15.12
C GLU A 48 7.16 -11.27 -14.31
N GLU A 49 8.10 -10.47 -14.80
CA GLU A 49 9.35 -10.20 -14.10
C GLU A 49 9.12 -9.46 -12.77
N CYS A 50 8.24 -8.44 -12.73
CA CYS A 50 7.87 -7.73 -11.51
C CYS A 50 7.21 -8.66 -10.48
N LEU A 51 6.25 -9.50 -10.91
CA LEU A 51 5.59 -10.49 -10.05
C LEU A 51 6.59 -11.53 -9.54
N THR A 52 7.55 -11.93 -10.37
CA THR A 52 8.63 -12.85 -9.98
C THR A 52 9.58 -12.19 -8.98
N ALA A 53 9.91 -10.92 -9.19
CA ALA A 53 10.79 -10.13 -8.32
C ALA A 53 10.21 -9.83 -6.94
N GLY A 54 8.89 -9.89 -6.78
CA GLY A 54 8.22 -9.77 -5.48
C GLY A 54 7.06 -8.76 -5.41
N MET A 55 6.65 -8.19 -6.54
CA MET A 55 5.45 -7.34 -6.60
C MET A 55 4.25 -8.14 -6.10
N SER A 56 3.54 -7.58 -5.13
CA SER A 56 2.44 -8.24 -4.41
C SER A 56 1.08 -7.64 -4.72
N VAL A 57 1.01 -6.37 -5.12
CA VAL A 57 -0.22 -5.65 -5.50
C VAL A 57 0.07 -4.79 -6.72
N ALA A 58 -0.86 -4.74 -7.67
CA ALA A 58 -0.78 -3.85 -8.83
C ALA A 58 -1.68 -2.64 -8.61
N ARG A 59 -1.09 -1.45 -8.61
CA ARG A 59 -1.78 -0.16 -8.51
C ARG A 59 -2.04 0.41 -9.91
N PHE A 60 -3.28 0.83 -10.13
CA PHE A 60 -3.76 1.51 -11.33
C PHE A 60 -4.11 2.96 -10.96
N ASP A 61 -3.33 3.88 -11.49
CA ASP A 61 -3.38 5.29 -11.14
C ASP A 61 -4.26 6.06 -12.13
N PHE A 62 -5.51 6.34 -11.76
CA PHE A 62 -6.48 6.99 -12.65
C PHE A 62 -6.32 8.51 -12.74
N SER A 63 -5.38 9.11 -12.01
CA SER A 63 -4.94 10.49 -12.25
C SER A 63 -4.18 10.61 -13.57
N TRP A 64 -3.80 9.47 -14.18
CA TRP A 64 -3.03 9.40 -15.41
C TRP A 64 -3.65 8.40 -16.40
N LYS A 65 -3.81 8.83 -17.67
CA LYS A 65 -4.46 8.09 -18.77
C LYS A 65 -5.92 7.70 -18.49
N ASP A 66 -6.56 7.08 -19.48
CA ASP A 66 -7.98 6.73 -19.47
C ASP A 66 -8.23 5.26 -19.13
N ALA A 67 -9.51 4.89 -18.99
CA ALA A 67 -9.92 3.53 -18.66
C ALA A 67 -9.52 2.50 -19.73
N THR A 68 -9.34 2.91 -20.99
CA THR A 68 -8.92 2.02 -22.08
C THR A 68 -7.50 1.52 -21.85
N TYR A 69 -6.58 2.44 -21.54
CA TYR A 69 -5.20 2.11 -21.19
C TYR A 69 -5.13 1.19 -19.96
N HIS A 70 -5.89 1.50 -18.91
CA HIS A 70 -5.92 0.69 -17.70
C HIS A 70 -6.53 -0.70 -17.91
N GLN A 71 -7.49 -0.85 -18.84
CA GLN A 71 -8.03 -2.15 -19.21
C GLN A 71 -6.99 -3.03 -19.91
N GLU A 72 -6.26 -2.48 -20.88
CA GLU A 72 -5.18 -3.20 -21.56
C GLU A 72 -4.10 -3.65 -20.57
N THR A 73 -3.73 -2.75 -19.66
CA THR A 73 -2.77 -3.03 -18.58
C THR A 73 -3.25 -4.18 -17.69
N LEU A 74 -4.54 -4.19 -17.34
CA LEU A 74 -5.13 -5.22 -16.51
C LEU A 74 -5.19 -6.58 -17.21
N ASP A 75 -5.50 -6.60 -18.51
CA ASP A 75 -5.51 -7.84 -19.29
C ASP A 75 -4.10 -8.44 -19.37
N ASN A 76 -3.08 -7.59 -19.55
CA ASN A 76 -1.67 -8.00 -19.47
C ASN A 76 -1.30 -8.54 -18.08
N LEU A 77 -1.73 -7.87 -17.01
CA LEU A 77 -1.51 -8.31 -15.63
C LEU A 77 -2.14 -9.69 -15.37
N ARG A 78 -3.38 -9.91 -15.82
CA ARG A 78 -4.08 -11.20 -15.66
C ARG A 78 -3.34 -12.32 -16.39
N LYS A 79 -2.86 -12.06 -17.61
CA LYS A 79 -2.06 -13.02 -18.37
C LYS A 79 -0.73 -13.32 -17.68
N ALA A 80 0.00 -12.29 -17.24
CA ALA A 80 1.26 -12.45 -16.53
C ALA A 80 1.08 -13.25 -15.22
N ALA A 81 0.06 -12.92 -14.43
CA ALA A 81 -0.29 -13.60 -13.18
C ALA A 81 -0.60 -15.10 -13.40
N GLN A 82 -1.29 -15.44 -14.49
CA GLN A 82 -1.54 -16.83 -14.90
C GLN A 82 -0.23 -17.54 -15.26
N ASN A 83 0.63 -16.91 -16.06
CA ASN A 83 1.90 -17.47 -16.51
C ASN A 83 2.84 -17.79 -15.33
N VAL A 84 2.96 -16.89 -14.36
CA VAL A 84 3.80 -17.11 -13.16
C VAL A 84 3.07 -17.83 -12.02
N LYS A 85 1.78 -18.14 -12.19
CA LYS A 85 0.92 -18.78 -11.19
C LYS A 85 0.90 -18.07 -9.83
N LYS A 86 0.83 -16.74 -9.86
CA LYS A 86 0.74 -15.90 -8.64
C LYS A 86 -0.55 -15.08 -8.66
N LEU A 87 -1.16 -14.93 -7.48
CA LEU A 87 -2.24 -13.97 -7.29
C LEU A 87 -1.66 -12.56 -7.21
N CYS A 88 -2.36 -11.59 -7.80
CA CYS A 88 -2.02 -10.17 -7.69
C CYS A 88 -3.32 -9.37 -7.50
N PRO A 89 -3.50 -8.69 -6.36
CA PRO A 89 -4.64 -7.82 -6.11
C PRO A 89 -4.56 -6.56 -6.94
N ILE A 90 -5.72 -6.06 -7.30
CA ILE A 90 -5.91 -4.83 -8.08
C ILE A 90 -6.26 -3.71 -7.11
N MET A 91 -5.42 -2.68 -7.08
CA MET A 91 -5.64 -1.45 -6.34
C MET A 91 -5.96 -0.31 -7.33
N LEU A 92 -7.13 0.27 -7.22
CA LEU A 92 -7.53 1.47 -7.97
C LEU A 92 -7.21 2.71 -7.13
N ASP A 93 -6.36 3.59 -7.64
CA ASP A 93 -6.06 4.88 -7.01
C ASP A 93 -6.96 5.97 -7.58
N THR A 94 -7.72 6.61 -6.69
CA THR A 94 -8.60 7.73 -7.04
C THR A 94 -7.81 9.00 -7.28
N VAL A 95 -8.34 9.93 -8.08
CA VAL A 95 -7.72 11.23 -8.32
C VAL A 95 -7.84 12.11 -7.09
N GLY A 96 -9.06 12.21 -6.55
CA GLY A 96 -9.33 13.03 -5.38
C GLY A 96 -9.32 14.55 -5.67
N PRO A 97 -9.33 15.38 -4.61
CA PRO A 97 -9.45 16.83 -4.68
C PRO A 97 -8.14 17.53 -5.08
N GLU A 98 -7.67 17.31 -6.31
CA GLU A 98 -6.44 17.90 -6.83
C GLU A 98 -6.71 19.21 -7.60
N ILE A 99 -6.03 20.29 -7.22
CA ILE A 99 -6.08 21.55 -7.99
C ILE A 99 -5.06 21.47 -9.11
N GLN A 100 -5.50 21.66 -10.35
CA GLN A 100 -4.62 21.63 -11.52
C GLN A 100 -4.33 23.02 -12.06
N VAL A 101 -3.05 23.27 -12.35
CA VAL A 101 -2.60 24.42 -13.13
C VAL A 101 -2.74 24.09 -14.61
N HIS A 102 -3.45 24.93 -15.35
CA HIS A 102 -3.71 24.75 -16.77
C HIS A 102 -2.65 25.45 -17.60
N ASN A 103 -1.76 24.66 -18.23
CA ASN A 103 -0.81 25.17 -19.21
C ASN A 103 -1.27 24.84 -20.63
N SER A 104 -2.12 25.69 -21.22
CA SER A 104 -2.68 25.49 -22.57
C SER A 104 -1.62 25.46 -23.69
N THR A 105 -0.42 26.02 -23.45
CA THR A 105 0.67 26.02 -24.44
C THR A 105 1.50 24.75 -24.42
N GLY A 106 1.51 24.01 -23.29
CA GLY A 106 2.42 22.89 -23.02
C GLY A 106 3.91 23.27 -22.95
N GLY A 107 4.26 24.53 -23.23
CA GLY A 107 5.62 25.04 -23.24
C GLY A 107 6.17 25.28 -21.84
N ALA A 108 7.48 25.52 -21.77
CA ALA A 108 8.16 25.84 -20.53
C ALA A 108 7.81 27.25 -20.04
N ILE A 109 7.47 27.38 -18.75
CA ILE A 109 7.24 28.65 -18.07
C ILE A 109 8.32 28.82 -17.02
N GLU A 110 9.20 29.79 -17.22
CA GLU A 110 10.26 30.12 -16.26
C GLU A 110 9.74 31.12 -15.23
N LEU A 111 9.84 30.75 -13.96
CA LEU A 111 9.49 31.60 -12.83
C LEU A 111 10.75 31.88 -12.03
N ILE A 112 11.04 33.15 -11.78
CA ILE A 112 12.28 33.61 -11.14
C ILE A 112 11.99 33.94 -9.68
N GLY A 113 12.82 33.41 -8.78
CA GLY A 113 12.77 33.73 -7.35
C GLY A 113 12.87 35.24 -7.09
N GLY A 114 11.99 35.75 -6.22
CA GLY A 114 11.90 37.18 -5.93
C GLY A 114 10.83 37.93 -6.73
N ASN A 115 10.33 37.36 -7.82
CA ASN A 115 9.23 37.95 -8.59
C ASN A 115 7.86 37.63 -7.98
N HIS A 116 6.81 38.16 -8.59
CA HIS A 116 5.42 37.83 -8.27
C HIS A 116 4.76 37.12 -9.44
N VAL A 117 3.82 36.25 -9.13
CA VAL A 117 2.97 35.56 -10.09
C VAL A 117 1.52 35.60 -9.60
N THR A 118 0.57 35.72 -10.52
CA THR A 118 -0.86 35.74 -10.23
C THR A 118 -1.46 34.38 -10.53
N ILE A 119 -2.10 33.75 -9.54
CA ILE A 119 -2.90 32.54 -9.73
C ILE A 119 -4.35 32.95 -10.00
N THR A 120 -4.88 32.50 -11.14
CA THR A 120 -6.18 32.95 -11.65
C THR A 120 -7.11 31.77 -11.94
N PRO A 121 -8.41 31.83 -11.60
CA PRO A 121 -9.37 30.83 -12.07
C PRO A 121 -9.84 31.07 -13.51
N ASP A 122 -9.42 32.18 -14.14
CA ASP A 122 -9.77 32.51 -15.52
C ASP A 122 -8.91 31.71 -16.52
N LEU A 123 -9.47 30.58 -16.98
CA LEU A 123 -8.83 29.69 -17.96
C LEU A 123 -8.68 30.32 -19.36
N SER A 124 -9.26 31.49 -19.62
CA SER A 124 -9.06 32.20 -20.90
C SER A 124 -7.70 32.91 -20.99
N LYS A 125 -7.04 33.14 -19.84
CA LYS A 125 -5.72 33.77 -19.79
C LYS A 125 -4.64 32.79 -20.22
N ALA A 126 -3.71 33.25 -21.05
CA ALA A 126 -2.56 32.45 -21.44
C ALA A 126 -1.59 32.31 -20.26
N PRO A 127 -1.09 31.09 -19.98
CA PRO A 127 -0.15 30.85 -18.90
C PRO A 127 1.21 31.50 -19.22
N SER A 128 1.80 32.19 -18.26
CA SER A 128 3.07 32.91 -18.39
C SER A 128 3.80 33.00 -17.04
N ALA A 129 4.98 33.63 -17.02
CA ALA A 129 5.71 33.93 -15.79
C ALA A 129 4.94 34.88 -14.84
N ASP A 130 3.96 35.62 -15.35
CA ASP A 130 3.16 36.58 -14.58
C ASP A 130 1.81 36.00 -14.14
N ILE A 131 1.28 35.01 -14.86
CA ILE A 131 -0.08 34.48 -14.66
C ILE A 131 -0.13 32.96 -14.83
N LEU A 132 -0.69 32.26 -13.84
CA LEU A 132 -0.94 30.81 -13.86
C LEU A 132 -2.43 30.51 -13.69
N PRO A 133 -3.13 30.07 -14.76
CA PRO A 133 -4.53 29.67 -14.69
C PRO A 133 -4.71 28.34 -13.95
N ILE A 134 -5.76 28.21 -13.14
CA ILE A 134 -6.08 27.00 -12.37
C ILE A 134 -7.54 26.58 -12.54
N LYS A 135 -7.81 25.28 -12.39
CA LYS A 135 -9.16 24.71 -12.40
C LYS A 135 -9.81 24.69 -11.02
N PHE A 136 -9.77 25.82 -10.30
CA PHE A 136 -10.44 25.95 -9.00
C PHE A 136 -10.79 27.42 -8.71
N GLY A 137 -12.10 27.72 -8.70
CA GLY A 137 -12.61 29.09 -8.58
C GLY A 137 -12.51 29.70 -7.18
N ASP A 138 -12.39 28.87 -6.15
CA ASP A 138 -12.51 29.29 -4.75
C ASP A 138 -11.17 29.47 -4.05
N LEU A 139 -10.03 29.42 -4.78
CA LEU A 139 -8.70 29.53 -4.18
C LEU A 139 -8.57 30.82 -3.34
N ALA A 140 -8.95 31.97 -3.89
CA ALA A 140 -8.87 33.26 -3.20
C ALA A 140 -9.74 33.36 -1.93
N LYS A 141 -10.72 32.45 -1.74
CA LYS A 141 -11.58 32.39 -0.55
C LYS A 141 -10.98 31.55 0.58
N VAL A 142 -10.12 30.58 0.23
CA VAL A 142 -9.56 29.62 1.20
C VAL A 142 -8.15 29.98 1.65
N VAL A 143 -7.41 30.75 0.86
CA VAL A 143 -6.05 31.19 1.20
C VAL A 143 -6.03 32.55 1.90
N LYS A 144 -5.02 32.76 2.74
CA LYS A 144 -4.71 34.03 3.40
C LYS A 144 -3.25 34.41 3.15
N LYS A 145 -2.92 35.70 3.37
CA LYS A 145 -1.55 36.20 3.30
C LYS A 145 -0.62 35.36 4.20
N GLY A 146 0.51 34.94 3.64
CA GLY A 146 1.51 34.11 4.30
C GLY A 146 1.31 32.60 4.10
N ASP A 147 0.20 32.15 3.51
CA ASP A 147 0.03 30.74 3.16
C ASP A 147 1.02 30.32 2.09
N THR A 148 1.46 29.06 2.17
CA THR A 148 2.44 28.48 1.25
C THR A 148 1.73 27.63 0.20
N LEU A 149 2.06 27.86 -1.06
CA LEU A 149 1.58 27.09 -2.20
C LEU A 149 2.77 26.35 -2.82
N PHE A 150 2.51 25.13 -3.25
CA PHE A 150 3.45 24.31 -4.00
C PHE A 150 2.84 23.99 -5.36
N ILE A 151 3.63 24.14 -6.42
CA ILE A 151 3.27 23.69 -7.77
C ILE A 151 4.33 22.72 -8.25
N GLY A 152 3.93 21.54 -8.69
CA GLY A 152 4.85 20.51 -9.17
C GLY A 152 4.24 19.61 -10.25
N GLN A 153 5.10 18.81 -10.88
CA GLN A 153 4.61 17.76 -11.77
C GLN A 153 3.92 16.66 -10.94
N TYR A 154 2.89 16.03 -11.50
CA TYR A 154 2.29 14.83 -10.91
C TYR A 154 3.36 13.75 -10.63
N LEU A 155 3.36 13.16 -9.43
CA LEU A 155 4.41 12.26 -8.91
C LEU A 155 5.83 12.87 -8.96
N PHE A 156 5.95 14.14 -8.58
CA PHE A 156 7.22 14.85 -8.45
C PHE A 156 8.19 14.16 -7.48
N THR A 157 9.48 14.18 -7.82
CA THR A 157 10.51 13.40 -7.12
C THR A 157 11.28 14.12 -6.01
N GLY A 158 11.04 15.41 -5.77
CA GLY A 158 11.88 16.19 -4.85
C GLY A 158 13.18 16.69 -5.48
N SER A 159 13.64 16.04 -6.58
CA SER A 159 14.96 16.25 -7.17
C SER A 159 14.96 17.12 -8.43
N GLU A 160 13.79 17.46 -8.94
CA GLU A 160 13.63 18.20 -10.20
C GLU A 160 13.58 19.72 -9.97
N THR A 161 14.18 20.49 -10.89
CA THR A 161 14.07 21.96 -10.96
C THR A 161 12.72 22.45 -11.49
N THR A 162 11.70 21.58 -11.42
CA THR A 162 10.36 21.74 -11.99
C THR A 162 9.30 22.05 -10.93
N SER A 163 9.72 22.23 -9.67
CA SER A 163 8.83 22.54 -8.55
C SER A 163 8.97 23.98 -8.08
N LEU A 164 7.84 24.60 -7.78
CA LEU A 164 7.73 26.01 -7.45
C LEU A 164 7.06 26.17 -6.09
N TRP A 165 7.75 26.89 -5.20
CA TRP A 165 7.22 27.34 -3.93
C TRP A 165 6.81 28.80 -4.03
N LEU A 166 5.60 29.07 -3.53
CA LEU A 166 4.95 30.36 -3.57
C LEU A 166 4.48 30.73 -2.16
N GLU A 167 4.49 32.02 -1.83
CA GLU A 167 3.83 32.55 -0.63
C GLU A 167 2.76 33.56 -1.04
N VAL A 168 1.54 33.41 -0.53
CA VAL A 168 0.45 34.35 -0.81
C VAL A 168 0.78 35.71 -0.23
N THR A 169 0.82 36.74 -1.08
CA THR A 169 1.02 38.13 -0.64
C THR A 169 -0.30 38.83 -0.35
N GLU A 170 -1.29 38.63 -1.23
CA GLU A 170 -2.64 39.18 -1.10
C GLU A 170 -3.62 38.48 -2.06
N THR A 171 -4.91 38.69 -1.84
CA THR A 171 -5.98 38.28 -2.75
C THR A 171 -6.68 39.51 -3.31
N SER A 172 -6.97 39.50 -4.62
CA SER A 172 -7.64 40.61 -5.32
C SER A 172 -8.81 40.06 -6.14
N GLY A 173 -10.01 40.17 -5.59
CA GLY A 173 -11.19 39.52 -6.18
C GLY A 173 -11.03 38.00 -6.17
N ALA A 174 -10.98 37.40 -7.36
CA ALA A 174 -10.76 35.95 -7.53
C ALA A 174 -9.28 35.59 -7.76
N GLU A 175 -8.40 36.59 -7.86
CA GLU A 175 -6.98 36.43 -8.13
C GLU A 175 -6.19 36.26 -6.83
N VAL A 176 -5.18 35.41 -6.84
CA VAL A 176 -4.22 35.25 -5.74
C VAL A 176 -2.86 35.70 -6.20
N ILE A 177 -2.32 36.76 -5.60
CA ILE A 177 -0.96 37.23 -5.89
C ILE A 177 0.00 36.51 -4.96
N CYS A 178 1.04 35.91 -5.54
CA CYS A 178 2.02 35.12 -4.83
C CYS A 178 3.43 35.64 -5.08
N TYR A 179 4.25 35.63 -4.03
CA TYR A 179 5.69 35.84 -4.10
C TYR A 179 6.40 34.53 -4.43
N VAL A 180 7.28 34.55 -5.43
CA VAL A 180 8.03 33.36 -5.88
C VAL A 180 9.24 33.11 -4.98
N LYS A 181 9.24 31.98 -4.26
CA LYS A 181 10.29 31.63 -3.28
C LYS A 181 11.55 31.04 -3.91
N ASN A 182 11.42 30.33 -5.03
CA ASN A 182 12.53 29.74 -5.74
C ASN A 182 12.37 29.87 -7.26
N THR A 183 13.49 29.88 -7.97
CA THR A 183 13.47 29.80 -9.44
C THR A 183 13.14 28.37 -9.88
N ALA A 184 12.22 28.23 -10.83
CA ALA A 184 11.81 26.94 -11.37
C ALA A 184 11.30 27.07 -12.82
N THR A 185 11.32 25.97 -13.55
CA THR A 185 10.74 25.89 -14.90
C THR A 185 9.63 24.86 -14.94
N LEU A 186 8.39 25.33 -15.07
CA LEU A 186 7.22 24.48 -15.23
C LEU A 186 7.12 24.06 -16.71
N SER A 187 7.43 22.79 -17.02
CA SER A 187 7.31 22.22 -18.39
C SER A 187 6.26 21.11 -18.49
N GLY A 188 5.39 21.20 -19.49
CA GLY A 188 4.30 20.26 -19.71
C GLY A 188 2.90 20.85 -19.51
N PRO A 189 1.85 20.09 -19.86
CA PRO A 189 0.49 20.63 -19.98
C PRO A 189 -0.27 20.75 -18.65
N ILE A 190 0.13 19.98 -17.63
CA ILE A 190 -0.59 19.86 -16.36
C ILE A 190 0.41 19.81 -15.21
N PHE A 191 0.18 20.67 -14.21
CA PHE A 191 0.83 20.63 -12.90
C PHE A 191 -0.22 20.59 -11.81
N THR A 192 0.19 20.14 -10.65
CA THR A 192 -0.66 20.02 -9.48
C THR A 192 -0.29 21.18 -8.55
N LEU A 193 -1.31 21.83 -7.99
CA LEU A 193 -1.18 22.90 -7.02
C LEU A 193 -1.66 22.38 -5.68
N HIS A 194 -0.80 22.47 -4.68
CA HIS A 194 -1.10 22.16 -3.30
C HIS A 194 -1.03 23.42 -2.45
N VAL A 195 -1.96 23.58 -1.52
CA VAL A 195 -1.93 24.66 -0.53
C VAL A 195 -1.67 24.04 0.84
N SER A 196 -0.51 24.34 1.42
CA SER A 196 -0.07 23.69 2.66
C SER A 196 -0.98 24.09 3.83
N GLN A 197 -1.49 23.08 4.56
CA GLN A 197 -2.28 23.24 5.79
C GLN A 197 -3.55 24.10 5.61
N VAL A 198 -4.16 24.05 4.42
CA VAL A 198 -5.42 24.72 4.11
C VAL A 198 -6.47 23.71 3.68
N HIS A 199 -7.69 23.85 4.20
CA HIS A 199 -8.83 23.03 3.78
C HIS A 199 -9.31 23.44 2.39
N ILE A 200 -9.30 22.50 1.45
CA ILE A 200 -9.82 22.70 0.09
C ILE A 200 -11.24 22.12 -0.01
N SER A 201 -12.23 22.97 -0.31
CA SER A 201 -13.65 22.59 -0.35
C SER A 201 -14.07 21.82 -1.62
N MET A 202 -13.23 20.89 -2.08
CA MET A 202 -13.55 19.95 -3.16
C MET A 202 -14.03 18.62 -2.59
N PRO A 203 -14.94 17.90 -3.27
CA PRO A 203 -15.37 16.58 -2.83
C PRO A 203 -14.19 15.60 -2.88
N THR A 204 -14.13 14.69 -1.92
CA THR A 204 -13.06 13.68 -1.86
C THR A 204 -13.18 12.68 -3.01
N LEU A 205 -14.41 12.38 -3.45
CA LEU A 205 -14.66 11.65 -4.70
C LEU A 205 -15.12 12.62 -5.79
N SER A 206 -14.32 12.77 -6.84
CA SER A 206 -14.76 13.50 -8.04
C SER A 206 -15.84 12.71 -8.79
N GLU A 207 -16.58 13.38 -9.68
CA GLU A 207 -17.53 12.69 -10.56
C GLU A 207 -16.82 11.70 -11.49
N TYR A 208 -15.56 11.97 -11.86
CA TYR A 208 -14.74 11.03 -12.61
C TYR A 208 -14.40 9.79 -11.76
N ASP A 209 -14.02 9.96 -10.49
CA ASP A 209 -13.76 8.83 -9.59
C ASP A 209 -14.99 7.92 -9.46
N LYS A 210 -16.17 8.52 -9.22
CA LYS A 210 -17.45 7.79 -9.13
C LYS A 210 -17.75 7.04 -10.44
N GLN A 211 -17.51 7.68 -11.59
CA GLN A 211 -17.70 7.04 -12.89
C GLN A 211 -16.75 5.85 -13.08
N VAL A 212 -15.46 6.02 -12.81
CA VAL A 212 -14.46 4.95 -12.98
C VAL A 212 -14.76 3.77 -12.05
N ILE A 213 -15.09 4.04 -10.78
CA ILE A 213 -15.42 2.99 -9.80
C ILE A 213 -16.67 2.20 -10.24
N SER A 214 -17.74 2.89 -10.63
CA SER A 214 -19.01 2.27 -11.03
C SER A 214 -18.97 1.56 -12.38
N THR A 215 -17.99 1.87 -13.24
CA THR A 215 -17.83 1.25 -14.56
C THR A 215 -16.66 0.27 -14.58
N TRP A 216 -15.43 0.76 -14.66
CA TRP A 216 -14.21 -0.04 -14.74
C TRP A 216 -13.98 -0.85 -13.46
N GLY A 217 -14.21 -0.24 -12.28
CA GLY A 217 -14.03 -0.91 -10.99
C GLY A 217 -14.96 -2.10 -10.81
N LEU A 218 -16.25 -1.90 -11.12
CA LEU A 218 -17.28 -2.94 -11.08
C LEU A 218 -16.99 -4.09 -12.05
N GLN A 219 -16.70 -3.77 -13.31
CA GLN A 219 -16.43 -4.77 -14.34
C GLN A 219 -15.21 -5.63 -14.02
N ASN A 220 -14.21 -5.07 -13.35
CA ASN A 220 -12.94 -5.73 -13.11
C ASN A 220 -12.76 -6.33 -11.72
N SER A 221 -13.76 -6.21 -10.84
CA SER A 221 -13.71 -6.73 -9.46
C SER A 221 -12.49 -6.22 -8.70
N VAL A 222 -12.33 -4.90 -8.64
CA VAL A 222 -11.23 -4.23 -7.92
C VAL A 222 -11.22 -4.66 -6.46
N ASP A 223 -10.04 -5.06 -5.98
CA ASP A 223 -9.87 -5.61 -4.63
C ASP A 223 -9.76 -4.48 -3.58
N ILE A 224 -9.09 -3.38 -3.94
CA ILE A 224 -8.78 -2.26 -3.04
C ILE A 224 -8.99 -0.93 -3.78
N ILE A 225 -9.66 0.03 -3.15
CA ILE A 225 -9.65 1.44 -3.56
C ILE A 225 -8.75 2.22 -2.62
N SER A 226 -7.79 2.92 -3.21
CA SER A 226 -6.87 3.84 -2.57
C SER A 226 -7.48 5.24 -2.67
N LEU A 227 -8.03 5.72 -1.54
CA LEU A 227 -8.82 6.95 -1.45
C LEU A 227 -7.91 8.16 -1.21
N SER A 228 -7.69 8.95 -2.26
CA SER A 228 -6.80 10.12 -2.27
C SER A 228 -7.34 11.27 -1.44
N HIS A 229 -6.42 11.96 -0.77
CA HIS A 229 -6.62 13.06 0.15
C HIS A 229 -7.76 12.81 1.15
N THR A 230 -7.73 11.66 1.82
CA THR A 230 -8.70 11.37 2.88
C THR A 230 -8.46 12.30 4.07
N ARG A 231 -9.49 13.06 4.46
CA ARG A 231 -9.41 14.11 5.49
C ARG A 231 -10.24 13.80 6.74
N SER A 232 -11.24 12.94 6.61
CA SER A 232 -12.15 12.61 7.70
C SER A 232 -12.67 11.19 7.61
N SER A 233 -13.25 10.70 8.71
CA SER A 233 -14.01 9.45 8.71
C SER A 233 -15.20 9.46 7.74
N GLU A 234 -15.79 10.63 7.47
CA GLU A 234 -16.94 10.76 6.58
C GLU A 234 -16.57 10.48 5.12
N ASP A 235 -15.37 10.86 4.67
CA ASP A 235 -14.87 10.54 3.33
C ASP A 235 -14.86 9.01 3.08
N VAL A 236 -14.44 8.26 4.10
CA VAL A 236 -14.40 6.79 4.06
C VAL A 236 -15.82 6.21 4.05
N ARG A 237 -16.73 6.78 4.86
CA ARG A 237 -18.13 6.35 4.90
C ARG A 237 -18.88 6.67 3.60
N GLU A 238 -18.62 7.81 2.98
CA GLU A 238 -19.19 8.20 1.68
C GLU A 238 -18.79 7.17 0.61
N LEU A 239 -17.48 6.87 0.49
CA LEU A 239 -17.02 5.85 -0.44
C LEU A 239 -17.62 4.48 -0.11
N ARG A 240 -17.70 4.10 1.18
CA ARG A 240 -18.31 2.82 1.59
C ARG A 240 -19.77 2.73 1.16
N ALA A 241 -20.54 3.80 1.35
CA ALA A 241 -21.94 3.88 0.94
C ALA A 241 -22.07 3.80 -0.59
N PHE A 242 -21.20 4.50 -1.32
CA PHE A 242 -21.14 4.46 -2.78
C PHE A 242 -20.82 3.06 -3.31
N LEU A 243 -19.84 2.35 -2.73
CA LEU A 243 -19.51 0.97 -3.13
C LEU A 243 -20.68 0.03 -2.87
N LYS A 244 -21.34 0.17 -1.72
CA LYS A 244 -22.52 -0.64 -1.38
C LYS A 244 -23.68 -0.40 -2.35
N SER A 245 -23.88 0.82 -2.84
CA SER A 245 -24.95 1.10 -3.81
C SER A 245 -24.67 0.58 -5.22
N HIS A 246 -23.45 0.10 -5.50
CA HIS A 246 -23.00 -0.42 -6.79
C HIS A 246 -22.53 -1.88 -6.72
N ASP A 247 -22.98 -2.65 -5.73
CA ASP A 247 -22.62 -4.07 -5.52
C ASP A 247 -21.11 -4.35 -5.36
N LEU A 248 -20.37 -3.36 -4.84
CA LEU A 248 -18.92 -3.41 -4.58
C LEU A 248 -18.60 -3.43 -3.07
N GLN A 249 -19.52 -3.89 -2.23
CA GLN A 249 -19.36 -3.89 -0.77
C GLN A 249 -18.14 -4.67 -0.25
N ASP A 250 -17.60 -5.60 -1.04
CA ASP A 250 -16.44 -6.40 -0.68
C ASP A 250 -15.10 -5.73 -1.00
N THR A 251 -15.09 -4.63 -1.77
CA THR A 251 -13.87 -3.85 -2.07
C THR A 251 -13.37 -3.13 -0.81
N GLN A 252 -12.08 -3.26 -0.51
CA GLN A 252 -11.46 -2.62 0.65
C GLN A 252 -11.16 -1.14 0.37
N ILE A 253 -11.26 -0.30 1.40
CA ILE A 253 -10.90 1.12 1.31
C ILE A 253 -9.60 1.35 2.06
N TYR A 254 -8.56 1.77 1.35
CA TYR A 254 -7.30 2.20 1.92
C TYR A 254 -7.28 3.73 1.89
N ALA A 255 -7.40 4.35 3.06
CA ALA A 255 -7.38 5.81 3.16
C ALA A 255 -5.94 6.32 2.97
N LYS A 256 -5.72 7.19 1.98
CA LYS A 256 -4.44 7.86 1.78
C LYS A 256 -4.43 9.13 2.64
N VAL A 257 -3.51 9.18 3.60
CA VAL A 257 -3.30 10.34 4.48
C VAL A 257 -2.16 11.18 3.90
N GLU A 258 -2.52 12.36 3.41
CA GLU A 258 -1.68 13.16 2.50
C GLU A 258 -1.51 14.62 2.96
N ASN A 259 -2.28 15.07 3.95
CA ASN A 259 -2.23 16.43 4.48
C ASN A 259 -2.45 16.47 6.01
N ALA A 260 -2.32 17.67 6.59
CA ALA A 260 -2.46 17.93 8.01
C ALA A 260 -3.86 17.60 8.55
N GLU A 261 -4.91 17.85 7.79
CA GLU A 261 -6.29 17.55 8.18
C GLU A 261 -6.50 16.04 8.34
N GLY A 262 -6.01 15.22 7.41
CA GLY A 262 -6.02 13.77 7.53
C GLY A 262 -5.18 13.24 8.70
N LEU A 263 -4.13 13.97 9.11
CA LEU A 263 -3.36 13.63 10.31
C LEU A 263 -4.08 14.02 11.61
N GLU A 264 -4.79 15.14 11.63
CA GLU A 264 -5.61 15.58 12.76
C GLU A 264 -6.74 14.59 13.05
N HIS A 265 -7.42 14.11 12.00
CA HIS A 265 -8.50 13.14 12.08
C HIS A 265 -8.03 11.68 11.91
N PHE A 266 -6.73 11.41 12.05
CA PHE A 266 -6.18 10.09 11.75
C PHE A 266 -6.86 8.93 12.50
N ASP A 267 -7.19 9.14 13.77
CA ASP A 267 -7.78 8.08 14.61
C ASP A 267 -9.18 7.67 14.16
N GLU A 268 -10.00 8.63 13.71
CA GLU A 268 -11.34 8.33 13.20
C GLU A 268 -11.28 7.74 11.78
N ILE A 269 -10.37 8.21 10.93
CA ILE A 269 -10.11 7.61 9.60
C ILE A 269 -9.65 6.16 9.77
N LEU A 270 -8.72 5.92 10.69
CA LEU A 270 -8.22 4.59 11.01
C LEU A 270 -9.33 3.67 11.51
N GLN A 271 -10.36 4.16 12.18
CA GLN A 271 -11.48 3.32 12.64
C GLN A 271 -12.36 2.84 11.47
N GLU A 272 -12.58 3.66 10.44
CA GLU A 272 -13.46 3.36 9.31
C GLU A 272 -12.77 2.65 8.12
N ALA A 273 -11.50 2.96 7.87
CA ALA A 273 -10.75 2.44 6.72
C ALA A 273 -10.33 0.97 6.91
N ASP A 274 -10.15 0.19 5.84
CA ASP A 274 -9.64 -1.19 5.93
C ASP A 274 -8.11 -1.25 6.02
N GLY A 275 -7.45 -0.21 5.50
CA GLY A 275 -6.02 0.00 5.56
C GLY A 275 -5.69 1.49 5.42
N ILE A 276 -4.42 1.83 5.64
CA ILE A 276 -3.92 3.21 5.55
C ILE A 276 -2.73 3.25 4.59
N ILE A 277 -2.68 4.28 3.76
CA ILE A 277 -1.49 4.65 3.00
C ILE A 277 -0.99 5.98 3.56
N ILE A 278 0.23 6.01 4.07
CA ILE A 278 0.87 7.26 4.52
C ILE A 278 1.66 7.80 3.33
N SER A 279 1.12 8.84 2.67
CA SER A 279 1.79 9.42 1.50
C SER A 279 2.84 10.43 1.91
N ARG A 280 4.10 10.01 1.91
CA ARG A 280 5.22 10.84 2.40
C ARG A 280 5.61 11.94 1.43
N GLY A 281 5.29 11.77 0.14
CA GLY A 281 5.46 12.80 -0.87
C GLY A 281 4.58 14.00 -0.58
N ASP A 282 3.27 13.77 -0.49
CA ASP A 282 2.28 14.83 -0.24
C ASP A 282 2.41 15.42 1.16
N LEU A 283 2.64 14.59 2.18
CA LEU A 283 2.91 15.08 3.53
C LEU A 283 4.22 15.88 3.62
N GLY A 284 5.20 15.62 2.76
CA GLY A 284 6.43 16.40 2.66
C GLY A 284 6.25 17.76 1.98
N ILE A 285 5.16 17.94 1.24
CA ILE A 285 4.74 19.22 0.66
C ILE A 285 3.88 20.00 1.67
N ASP A 286 3.01 19.30 2.40
CA ASP A 286 2.06 19.92 3.33
C ASP A 286 2.69 20.31 4.68
N LEU A 287 3.64 19.50 5.17
CA LEU A 287 4.27 19.69 6.48
C LEU A 287 5.72 20.17 6.37
N PRO A 288 6.25 20.79 7.44
CA PRO A 288 7.70 20.99 7.57
C PRO A 288 8.46 19.64 7.45
N PRO A 289 9.56 19.58 6.68
CA PRO A 289 10.30 18.33 6.43
C PRO A 289 10.73 17.60 7.71
N GLU A 290 11.08 18.33 8.76
CA GLU A 290 11.48 17.80 10.06
C GLU A 290 10.33 17.15 10.85
N ARG A 291 9.07 17.24 10.40
CA ARG A 291 7.91 16.61 11.05
C ARG A 291 7.41 15.34 10.35
N VAL A 292 7.77 15.12 9.08
CA VAL A 292 7.28 13.99 8.28
C VAL A 292 7.61 12.63 8.91
N PHE A 293 8.79 12.49 9.52
CA PHE A 293 9.16 11.22 10.16
C PHE A 293 8.27 10.88 11.36
N MET A 294 7.73 11.89 12.06
CA MET A 294 6.87 11.68 13.21
C MET A 294 5.49 11.16 12.80
N SER A 295 4.91 11.66 11.71
CA SER A 295 3.63 11.18 11.19
C SER A 295 3.76 9.72 10.72
N GLN A 296 4.83 9.37 10.02
CA GLN A 296 5.13 7.98 9.65
C GLN A 296 5.18 7.06 10.86
N LYS A 297 6.05 7.36 11.85
CA LYS A 297 6.25 6.47 13.01
C LYS A 297 4.97 6.33 13.84
N THR A 298 4.26 7.43 14.05
CA THR A 298 3.02 7.43 14.83
C THR A 298 1.90 6.71 14.10
N GLY A 299 1.70 6.99 12.81
CA GLY A 299 0.67 6.36 11.99
C GLY A 299 0.89 4.85 11.86
N ILE A 300 2.11 4.41 11.54
CA ILE A 300 2.46 2.98 11.47
C ILE A 300 2.20 2.30 12.82
N HIS A 301 2.59 2.93 13.93
CA HIS A 301 2.35 2.36 15.26
C HIS A 301 0.85 2.16 15.53
N LYS A 302 0.02 3.18 15.27
CA LYS A 302 -1.43 3.12 15.47
C LYS A 302 -2.08 2.04 14.59
N CYS A 303 -1.72 1.94 13.31
CA CYS A 303 -2.21 0.90 12.41
C CYS A 303 -1.87 -0.51 12.91
N ASN A 304 -0.62 -0.72 13.32
CA ASN A 304 -0.17 -1.99 13.89
C ASN A 304 -0.95 -2.38 15.16
N MET A 305 -1.25 -1.42 16.04
CA MET A 305 -2.02 -1.69 17.25
C MET A 305 -3.48 -2.03 16.93
N ALA A 306 -4.07 -1.37 15.93
CA ALA A 306 -5.40 -1.66 15.43
C ALA A 306 -5.47 -2.98 14.62
N GLY A 307 -4.33 -3.47 14.10
CA GLY A 307 -4.28 -4.62 13.20
C GLY A 307 -4.79 -4.31 11.78
N LYS A 308 -4.67 -3.04 11.36
CA LYS A 308 -5.01 -2.58 10.00
C LYS A 308 -3.73 -2.42 9.18
N SER A 309 -3.79 -2.79 7.91
CA SER A 309 -2.64 -2.74 7.00
C SER A 309 -2.17 -1.30 6.83
N VAL A 310 -0.86 -1.07 6.89
CA VAL A 310 -0.26 0.23 6.59
C VAL A 310 0.80 0.14 5.50
N ILE A 311 0.69 1.01 4.52
CA ILE A 311 1.61 1.11 3.39
C ILE A 311 2.24 2.50 3.40
N ILE A 312 3.52 2.59 3.04
CA ILE A 312 4.20 3.87 2.85
C ILE A 312 4.60 4.08 1.39
N THR A 313 4.65 5.33 0.96
CA THR A 313 5.05 5.72 -0.41
C THR A 313 6.45 6.37 -0.43
N ARG A 314 7.02 6.56 -1.63
CA ARG A 314 8.15 7.46 -1.91
C ARG A 314 9.44 7.09 -1.17
N VAL A 315 10.00 5.92 -1.48
CA VAL A 315 11.17 5.37 -0.75
C VAL A 315 12.47 5.32 -1.56
N VAL A 316 12.41 5.22 -2.89
CA VAL A 316 13.58 4.99 -3.76
C VAL A 316 13.49 5.78 -5.06
N ASP A 317 13.11 7.05 -4.97
CA ASP A 317 12.83 7.93 -6.12
C ASP A 317 13.98 8.00 -7.12
N SER A 318 15.23 7.97 -6.66
CA SER A 318 16.39 7.97 -7.54
C SER A 318 16.42 6.77 -8.51
N MET A 319 15.71 5.68 -8.19
CA MET A 319 15.63 4.49 -9.03
C MET A 319 14.73 4.65 -10.26
N ILE A 320 14.06 5.79 -10.42
CA ILE A 320 13.39 6.14 -11.68
C ILE A 320 14.43 6.17 -12.81
N ASP A 321 15.58 6.79 -12.57
CA ASP A 321 16.63 6.97 -13.57
C ASP A 321 17.92 6.17 -13.28
N ASN A 322 18.04 5.59 -12.08
CA ASN A 322 19.24 4.89 -11.65
C ASN A 322 18.97 3.42 -11.31
N LEU A 323 19.92 2.53 -11.62
CA LEU A 323 19.82 1.10 -11.27
C LEU A 323 19.92 0.82 -9.76
N ARG A 324 20.36 1.79 -8.96
CA ARG A 324 20.56 1.63 -7.51
C ARG A 324 20.03 2.84 -6.77
N PRO A 325 19.42 2.63 -5.59
CA PRO A 325 19.01 3.72 -4.73
C PRO A 325 20.24 4.36 -4.07
N THR A 326 20.07 5.56 -3.57
CA THR A 326 21.02 6.21 -2.68
C THR A 326 21.13 5.47 -1.34
N ARG A 327 22.20 5.74 -0.59
CA ARG A 327 22.37 5.18 0.77
C ARG A 327 21.25 5.62 1.72
N ALA A 328 20.73 6.83 1.55
CA ALA A 328 19.64 7.37 2.36
C ALA A 328 18.34 6.63 2.08
N GLU A 329 17.97 6.47 0.81
CA GLU A 329 16.78 5.72 0.37
C GLU A 329 16.83 4.25 0.79
N ALA A 330 17.97 3.58 0.63
CA ALA A 330 18.10 2.19 1.09
C ALA A 330 17.90 2.06 2.62
N THR A 331 18.40 3.02 3.38
CA THR A 331 18.23 3.06 4.84
C THR A 331 16.78 3.40 5.22
N ASP A 332 16.12 4.25 4.44
CA ASP A 332 14.73 4.63 4.63
C ASP A 332 13.77 3.44 4.42
N VAL A 333 13.96 2.65 3.35
CA VAL A 333 13.22 1.38 3.15
C VAL A 333 13.40 0.45 4.36
N ALA A 334 14.63 0.26 4.83
CA ALA A 334 14.90 -0.60 5.98
C ALA A 334 14.21 -0.08 7.25
N ASN A 335 14.29 1.23 7.52
CA ASN A 335 13.66 1.85 8.68
C ASN A 335 12.13 1.74 8.66
N ALA A 336 11.50 1.86 7.49
CA ALA A 336 10.06 1.66 7.36
C ALA A 336 9.62 0.24 7.74
N VAL A 337 10.40 -0.77 7.36
CA VAL A 337 10.18 -2.15 7.78
C VAL A 337 10.36 -2.32 9.29
N LEU A 338 11.38 -1.67 9.88
CA LEU A 338 11.64 -1.69 11.33
C LEU A 338 10.59 -0.93 12.15
N ASP A 339 10.02 0.14 11.60
CA ASP A 339 8.87 0.83 12.17
C ASP A 339 7.62 -0.05 12.14
N GLY A 340 7.59 -1.01 11.22
CA GLY A 340 6.55 -2.00 11.10
C GLY A 340 5.54 -1.64 10.01
N THR A 341 5.97 -1.18 8.85
CA THR A 341 5.07 -1.10 7.68
C THR A 341 4.62 -2.51 7.26
N ASP A 342 3.46 -2.62 6.62
CA ASP A 342 2.99 -3.86 5.97
C ASP A 342 3.44 -3.92 4.51
N GLY A 343 3.56 -2.76 3.86
CA GLY A 343 4.02 -2.67 2.48
C GLY A 343 4.72 -1.37 2.12
N ILE A 344 5.37 -1.41 0.97
CA ILE A 344 6.02 -0.29 0.30
C ILE A 344 5.35 -0.10 -1.06
N LEU A 345 4.92 1.13 -1.36
CA LEU A 345 4.34 1.50 -2.64
C LEU A 345 5.37 2.20 -3.52
N LEU A 346 5.65 1.59 -4.65
CA LEU A 346 6.47 2.13 -5.74
C LEU A 346 5.55 2.83 -6.74
N GLY A 347 5.74 4.14 -6.86
CA GLY A 347 4.93 5.03 -7.69
C GLY A 347 5.59 5.20 -9.04
N ALA A 348 6.31 6.30 -9.19
CA ALA A 348 7.01 6.66 -10.42
C ALA A 348 8.06 5.62 -10.84
N GLU A 349 8.67 4.92 -9.88
CA GLU A 349 9.75 3.95 -10.10
C GLU A 349 9.30 2.76 -10.95
N THR A 350 8.06 2.29 -10.75
CA THR A 350 7.48 1.22 -11.57
C THR A 350 6.57 1.74 -12.67
N LEU A 351 5.99 2.94 -12.53
CA LEU A 351 5.12 3.54 -13.55
C LEU A 351 5.92 3.94 -14.80
N ARG A 352 6.89 4.84 -14.63
CA ARG A 352 7.68 5.48 -15.70
C ARG A 352 9.18 5.33 -15.55
N GLY A 353 9.65 4.68 -14.49
CA GLY A 353 11.07 4.43 -14.28
C GLY A 353 11.69 3.57 -15.37
N GLN A 354 12.99 3.74 -15.59
CA GLN A 354 13.78 3.00 -16.56
C GLN A 354 14.03 1.55 -16.11
N TYR A 355 13.91 1.28 -14.80
CA TYR A 355 14.29 0.00 -14.18
C TYR A 355 13.20 -0.56 -13.23
N PRO A 356 11.96 -0.76 -13.69
CA PRO A 356 10.84 -1.13 -12.82
C PRO A 356 11.06 -2.47 -12.09
N VAL A 357 11.59 -3.48 -12.79
CA VAL A 357 11.87 -4.80 -12.22
C VAL A 357 12.98 -4.72 -11.16
N ASP A 358 14.04 -3.95 -11.41
CA ASP A 358 15.14 -3.78 -10.46
C ASP A 358 14.74 -2.95 -9.24
N ALA A 359 13.83 -1.99 -9.38
CA ALA A 359 13.24 -1.27 -8.25
C ALA A 359 12.51 -2.25 -7.31
N VAL A 360 11.59 -3.07 -7.86
CA VAL A 360 10.88 -4.11 -7.09
C VAL A 360 11.86 -5.07 -6.42
N ARG A 361 12.84 -5.59 -7.18
CA ARG A 361 13.83 -6.55 -6.69
C ARG A 361 14.70 -5.97 -5.59
N THR A 362 15.16 -4.74 -5.74
CA THR A 362 16.06 -4.07 -4.78
C THR A 362 15.33 -3.76 -3.49
N VAL A 363 14.13 -3.18 -3.57
CA VAL A 363 13.28 -2.90 -2.40
C VAL A 363 12.94 -4.19 -1.67
N GLY A 364 12.56 -5.25 -2.39
CA GLY A 364 12.29 -6.56 -1.79
C GLY A 364 13.48 -7.17 -1.06
N ARG A 365 14.70 -7.01 -1.57
CA ARG A 365 15.93 -7.45 -0.89
C ARG A 365 16.20 -6.67 0.39
N ILE A 366 16.02 -5.34 0.36
CA ILE A 366 16.19 -4.50 1.55
C ILE A 366 15.15 -4.87 2.62
N CYS A 367 13.89 -5.04 2.23
CA CYS A 367 12.83 -5.48 3.14
C CYS A 367 13.16 -6.83 3.78
N ALA A 368 13.60 -7.81 2.97
CA ALA A 368 13.98 -9.11 3.46
C ALA A 368 15.15 -9.04 4.46
N GLU A 369 16.14 -8.17 4.24
CA GLU A 369 17.26 -7.99 5.16
C GLU A 369 16.81 -7.32 6.47
N ALA A 370 16.03 -6.24 6.39
CA ALA A 370 15.51 -5.54 7.57
C ALA A 370 14.62 -6.45 8.46
N GLU A 371 13.88 -7.37 7.86
CA GLU A 371 13.09 -8.36 8.59
C GLU A 371 13.91 -9.32 9.45
N THR A 372 15.18 -9.58 9.09
CA THR A 372 16.04 -10.49 9.86
C THR A 372 16.36 -9.97 11.26
N VAL A 373 16.37 -8.64 11.40
CA VAL A 373 16.65 -7.96 12.67
C VAL A 373 15.38 -7.38 13.28
N TYR A 374 14.19 -7.57 12.72
CA TYR A 374 12.94 -7.06 13.32
C TYR A 374 12.63 -7.80 14.64
N ASN A 375 12.44 -7.06 15.74
CA ASN A 375 12.16 -7.66 17.04
C ASN A 375 10.67 -8.10 17.19
N GLN A 376 10.33 -9.23 16.56
CA GLN A 376 8.98 -9.82 16.59
C GLN A 376 8.48 -10.07 18.03
N SER A 377 9.36 -10.52 18.92
CA SER A 377 9.01 -10.81 20.32
C SER A 377 8.60 -9.56 21.10
N LEU A 378 9.28 -8.43 20.85
CA LEU A 378 8.91 -7.15 21.44
C LEU A 378 7.59 -6.64 20.87
N HIS A 379 7.40 -6.73 19.54
CA HIS A 379 6.14 -6.36 18.88
C HIS A 379 4.96 -7.14 19.45
N PHE A 380 5.06 -8.47 19.49
CA PHE A 380 4.03 -9.35 20.06
C PHE A 380 3.60 -8.90 21.47
N LYS A 381 4.58 -8.64 22.35
CA LYS A 381 4.31 -8.19 23.72
C LYS A 381 3.62 -6.82 23.77
N LYS A 382 4.02 -5.89 22.89
CA LYS A 382 3.41 -4.55 22.79
C LYS A 382 1.94 -4.66 22.37
N VAL A 383 1.65 -5.42 21.30
CA VAL A 383 0.27 -5.64 20.82
C VAL A 383 -0.58 -6.31 21.89
N ALA A 384 -0.12 -7.43 22.47
CA ALA A 384 -0.88 -8.16 23.48
C ALA A 384 -1.21 -7.27 24.69
N ARG A 385 -0.27 -6.42 25.12
CA ARG A 385 -0.50 -5.45 26.21
C ARG A 385 -1.49 -4.34 25.81
N HIS A 386 -1.44 -3.89 24.56
CA HIS A 386 -2.33 -2.85 24.06
C HIS A 386 -3.79 -3.34 23.97
N VAL A 387 -4.00 -4.57 23.48
CA VAL A 387 -5.33 -5.19 23.40
C VAL A 387 -5.93 -5.39 24.80
N GLY A 388 -5.10 -5.78 25.77
CA GLY A 388 -5.54 -5.93 27.17
C GLY A 388 -6.37 -7.18 27.42
N GLU A 389 -6.90 -7.29 28.64
CA GLU A 389 -7.73 -8.43 29.09
C GLU A 389 -9.09 -7.91 29.59
N PRO A 390 -10.23 -8.55 29.24
CA PRO A 390 -10.34 -9.74 28.40
C PRO A 390 -10.22 -9.42 26.89
N MET A 391 -9.59 -10.34 26.14
CA MET A 391 -9.54 -10.27 24.67
C MET A 391 -10.80 -10.89 24.03
N ALA A 392 -11.12 -10.47 22.80
CA ALA A 392 -12.11 -11.16 21.99
C ALA A 392 -11.69 -12.63 21.74
N HIS A 393 -12.68 -13.54 21.65
CA HIS A 393 -12.43 -14.98 21.57
C HIS A 393 -11.45 -15.36 20.43
N GLU A 394 -11.73 -14.91 19.20
CA GLU A 394 -10.88 -15.18 18.04
C GLU A 394 -9.46 -14.61 18.21
N GLU A 395 -9.33 -13.44 18.84
CA GLU A 395 -8.05 -12.76 19.04
C GLU A 395 -7.18 -13.45 20.10
N SER A 396 -7.81 -13.94 21.17
CA SER A 396 -7.13 -14.76 22.19
C SER A 396 -6.51 -16.02 21.58
N VAL A 397 -7.26 -16.71 20.72
CA VAL A 397 -6.77 -17.93 20.06
C VAL A 397 -5.73 -17.59 18.98
N ALA A 398 -5.92 -16.51 18.21
CA ALA A 398 -4.96 -16.08 17.20
C ALA A 398 -3.61 -15.67 17.80
N SER A 399 -3.61 -14.87 18.87
CA SER A 399 -2.38 -14.50 19.59
C SER A 399 -1.69 -15.73 20.18
N SER A 400 -2.45 -16.71 20.67
CA SER A 400 -1.93 -17.99 21.16
C SER A 400 -1.31 -18.84 20.04
N ALA A 401 -1.88 -18.84 18.84
CA ALA A 401 -1.31 -19.51 17.67
C ALA A 401 0.05 -18.93 17.31
N VAL A 402 0.17 -17.59 17.24
CA VAL A 402 1.45 -16.92 16.96
C VAL A 402 2.48 -17.18 18.05
N ARG A 403 2.07 -17.11 19.33
CA ARG A 403 2.95 -17.41 20.46
C ARG A 403 3.47 -18.85 20.41
N SER A 404 2.60 -19.81 20.08
CA SER A 404 2.97 -21.21 19.93
C SER A 404 3.92 -21.40 18.76
N ALA A 405 3.63 -20.79 17.59
CA ALA A 405 4.50 -20.83 16.41
C ALA A 405 5.92 -20.38 16.73
N MET A 406 6.07 -19.26 17.45
CA MET A 406 7.37 -18.74 17.86
C MET A 406 8.11 -19.69 18.82
N LYS A 407 7.40 -20.28 19.80
CA LYS A 407 7.99 -21.20 20.78
C LYS A 407 8.48 -22.50 20.16
N VAL A 408 7.70 -23.08 19.26
CA VAL A 408 8.07 -24.34 18.59
C VAL A 408 8.93 -24.13 17.36
N LYS A 409 9.27 -22.86 17.03
CA LYS A 409 9.99 -22.49 15.80
C LYS A 409 9.33 -23.10 14.56
N ALA A 410 8.02 -22.92 14.44
CA ALA A 410 7.26 -23.44 13.33
C ALA A 410 7.75 -22.86 11.99
N ALA A 411 7.71 -23.66 10.93
CA ALA A 411 8.06 -23.24 9.58
C ALA A 411 7.02 -22.29 8.97
N ALA A 412 5.74 -22.49 9.31
CA ALA A 412 4.63 -21.66 8.85
C ALA A 412 3.43 -21.73 9.83
N ILE A 413 2.51 -20.78 9.67
CA ILE A 413 1.17 -20.83 10.26
C ILE A 413 0.17 -21.01 9.12
N VAL A 414 -0.61 -22.09 9.13
CA VAL A 414 -1.71 -22.32 8.20
C VAL A 414 -2.99 -21.80 8.83
N VAL A 415 -3.71 -20.94 8.12
CA VAL A 415 -4.93 -20.31 8.61
C VAL A 415 -6.07 -20.60 7.66
N PHE A 416 -7.09 -21.28 8.16
CA PHE A 416 -8.34 -21.50 7.44
C PHE A 416 -9.20 -20.25 7.53
N THR A 417 -9.62 -19.69 6.39
CA THR A 417 -10.41 -18.47 6.38
C THR A 417 -11.35 -18.39 5.19
N PHE A 418 -12.42 -17.61 5.35
CA PHE A 418 -13.36 -17.29 4.28
C PHE A 418 -13.30 -15.79 3.94
N SER A 419 -13.35 -14.92 4.96
CA SER A 419 -13.30 -13.46 4.80
C SER A 419 -11.90 -12.84 4.89
N GLY A 420 -10.87 -13.67 5.14
CA GLY A 420 -9.50 -13.21 5.40
C GLY A 420 -9.28 -12.63 6.80
N ARG A 421 -10.34 -12.44 7.61
CA ARG A 421 -10.24 -11.83 8.95
C ARG A 421 -9.30 -12.58 9.89
N ALA A 422 -9.36 -13.91 9.89
CA ALA A 422 -8.48 -14.75 10.71
C ALA A 422 -6.99 -14.55 10.31
N ALA A 423 -6.70 -14.49 9.01
CA ALA A 423 -5.34 -14.27 8.53
C ALA A 423 -4.80 -12.89 8.93
N ARG A 424 -5.64 -11.83 8.82
CA ARG A 424 -5.30 -10.48 9.30
C ARG A 424 -5.04 -10.45 10.81
N LEU A 425 -5.87 -11.16 11.58
CA LEU A 425 -5.72 -11.22 13.03
C LEU A 425 -4.44 -11.93 13.47
N ILE A 426 -4.03 -13.00 12.77
CA ILE A 426 -2.73 -13.64 12.96
C ILE A 426 -1.58 -12.68 12.56
N ALA A 427 -1.71 -12.00 11.42
CA ALA A 427 -0.71 -11.07 10.91
C ALA A 427 -0.46 -9.87 11.85
N LYS A 428 -1.50 -9.38 12.55
CA LYS A 428 -1.42 -8.30 13.56
C LYS A 428 -0.31 -8.55 14.60
N TYR A 429 -0.12 -9.81 15.01
CA TYR A 429 0.87 -10.20 16.00
C TYR A 429 2.28 -10.41 15.43
N ARG A 430 2.46 -10.21 14.11
CA ARG A 430 3.70 -10.31 13.34
C ARG A 430 4.51 -11.56 13.69
N ALA A 431 4.05 -12.70 13.19
CA ALA A 431 4.83 -13.92 13.23
C ALA A 431 6.14 -13.75 12.39
N PRO A 432 7.29 -14.33 12.82
CA PRO A 432 8.52 -14.35 12.03
C PRO A 432 8.43 -15.25 10.79
N MET A 433 7.49 -16.20 10.79
CA MET A 433 7.24 -17.15 9.72
C MET A 433 6.03 -16.72 8.87
N PRO A 434 5.93 -17.18 7.61
CA PRO A 434 4.79 -16.87 6.76
C PRO A 434 3.48 -17.49 7.27
N VAL A 435 2.39 -16.81 6.93
CA VAL A 435 1.01 -17.22 7.15
C VAL A 435 0.43 -17.72 5.84
N LEU A 436 0.21 -19.03 5.71
CA LEU A 436 -0.45 -19.64 4.56
C LEU A 436 -1.97 -19.59 4.81
N ALA A 437 -2.65 -18.63 4.19
CA ALA A 437 -4.09 -18.45 4.35
C ALA A 437 -4.84 -19.32 3.34
N VAL A 438 -5.39 -20.44 3.78
CA VAL A 438 -6.23 -21.29 2.93
C VAL A 438 -7.63 -20.70 2.89
N VAL A 439 -7.99 -20.15 1.73
CA VAL A 439 -9.26 -19.46 1.50
C VAL A 439 -10.26 -20.41 0.88
N PHE A 440 -11.29 -20.80 1.64
CA PHE A 440 -12.42 -21.57 1.13
C PHE A 440 -13.56 -20.60 0.79
N PRO A 441 -14.11 -20.61 -0.43
CA PRO A 441 -15.28 -19.78 -0.75
C PRO A 441 -16.54 -20.25 0.01
N ARG A 442 -17.52 -19.36 0.24
CA ARG A 442 -18.77 -19.70 0.97
C ARG A 442 -19.66 -20.59 0.12
N GLU A 443 -20.29 -21.58 0.76
CA GLU A 443 -21.46 -22.25 0.20
C GLU A 443 -22.69 -21.32 0.30
N GLY A 444 -23.45 -21.15 -0.80
CA GLY A 444 -24.76 -20.49 -0.82
C GLY A 444 -24.90 -19.17 -1.61
N SER A 445 -23.83 -18.63 -2.18
CA SER A 445 -23.90 -17.58 -3.21
C SER A 445 -23.96 -18.21 -4.61
N ASP A 446 -24.68 -17.57 -5.55
CA ASP A 446 -24.82 -17.98 -6.95
C ASP A 446 -23.58 -18.73 -7.48
N PRO A 447 -23.71 -20.00 -7.97
CA PRO A 447 -22.60 -20.80 -8.49
C PRO A 447 -21.74 -20.09 -9.55
N SER A 448 -22.31 -19.12 -10.27
CA SER A 448 -21.60 -18.30 -11.25
C SER A 448 -20.70 -17.20 -10.62
N LYS A 449 -21.00 -16.77 -9.39
CA LYS A 449 -20.24 -15.79 -8.58
C LYS A 449 -19.38 -16.45 -7.49
N TRP A 450 -19.46 -17.77 -7.36
CA TRP A 450 -18.81 -18.55 -6.31
C TRP A 450 -17.26 -18.48 -6.38
N ARG A 451 -16.68 -18.60 -7.59
CA ARG A 451 -15.22 -18.49 -7.77
C ARG A 451 -14.73 -17.05 -7.63
N SER A 452 -15.54 -16.06 -8.00
CA SER A 452 -15.12 -14.65 -7.95
C SER A 452 -15.05 -14.10 -6.52
N TYR A 453 -15.97 -14.52 -5.63
CA TYR A 453 -15.94 -14.10 -4.22
C TYR A 453 -14.64 -14.57 -3.55
N GLY A 454 -14.43 -15.88 -3.38
CA GLY A 454 -13.25 -16.41 -2.68
C GLY A 454 -11.91 -15.94 -3.26
N THR A 455 -11.84 -15.73 -4.58
CA THR A 455 -10.65 -15.18 -5.23
C THR A 455 -10.39 -13.73 -4.79
N THR A 456 -11.42 -12.92 -4.59
CA THR A 456 -11.29 -11.53 -4.10
C THR A 456 -10.72 -11.50 -2.68
N GLN A 457 -11.26 -12.30 -1.73
CA GLN A 457 -10.69 -12.30 -0.37
C GLN A 457 -9.28 -12.89 -0.33
N ALA A 458 -8.99 -13.88 -1.18
CA ALA A 458 -7.64 -14.41 -1.34
C ALA A 458 -6.68 -13.31 -1.83
N ARG A 459 -7.02 -12.60 -2.91
CA ARG A 459 -6.24 -11.45 -3.39
C ARG A 459 -6.07 -10.41 -2.28
N GLN A 460 -7.13 -9.95 -1.64
CA GLN A 460 -7.04 -8.99 -0.54
C GLN A 460 -6.12 -9.45 0.60
N CYS A 461 -6.12 -10.74 0.98
CA CYS A 461 -5.19 -11.26 1.98
C CYS A 461 -3.71 -11.10 1.57
N PHE A 462 -3.40 -11.15 0.27
CA PHE A 462 -2.03 -11.00 -0.21
C PHE A 462 -1.46 -9.59 -0.02
N SER A 463 -2.31 -8.58 0.19
CA SER A 463 -1.90 -7.21 0.52
C SER A 463 -1.38 -7.04 1.95
N VAL A 464 -1.57 -8.06 2.82
CA VAL A 464 -1.24 -8.01 4.24
C VAL A 464 0.12 -8.66 4.50
N ARG A 465 0.96 -8.03 5.33
CA ARG A 465 2.31 -8.51 5.63
C ARG A 465 2.33 -9.98 6.04
N GLY A 466 3.20 -10.74 5.40
CA GLY A 466 3.47 -12.13 5.73
C GLY A 466 2.34 -13.11 5.41
N VAL A 467 1.24 -12.66 4.82
CA VAL A 467 0.11 -13.51 4.43
C VAL A 467 0.24 -13.94 2.97
N TYR A 468 0.04 -15.22 2.70
CA TYR A 468 0.13 -15.84 1.38
C TYR A 468 -1.11 -16.69 1.17
N PRO A 469 -2.06 -16.22 0.34
CA PRO A 469 -3.31 -16.92 0.13
C PRO A 469 -3.12 -18.17 -0.73
N LEU A 470 -3.86 -19.22 -0.40
CA LEU A 470 -4.01 -20.44 -1.18
C LEU A 470 -5.51 -20.66 -1.41
N MET A 471 -5.91 -20.87 -2.66
CA MET A 471 -7.31 -21.14 -2.98
C MET A 471 -7.65 -22.58 -2.62
N GLY A 472 -8.51 -22.76 -1.62
CA GLY A 472 -9.09 -24.05 -1.28
C GLY A 472 -10.22 -24.42 -2.24
N SER A 473 -10.36 -25.71 -2.53
CA SER A 473 -11.48 -26.27 -3.28
C SER A 473 -12.48 -26.95 -2.36
N THR A 474 -13.74 -26.93 -2.75
CA THR A 474 -14.81 -27.74 -2.13
C THR A 474 -15.38 -28.75 -3.12
N ASP A 475 -14.80 -28.87 -4.32
CA ASP A 475 -15.22 -29.84 -5.32
C ASP A 475 -14.72 -31.24 -4.91
N GLU A 476 -15.62 -32.21 -4.80
CA GLU A 476 -15.28 -33.60 -4.43
C GLU A 476 -14.24 -34.21 -5.38
N ALA A 477 -14.27 -33.85 -6.68
CA ALA A 477 -13.31 -34.33 -7.66
C ALA A 477 -11.89 -33.76 -7.42
N GLU A 478 -11.78 -32.51 -6.97
CA GLU A 478 -10.50 -31.85 -6.69
C GLU A 478 -9.97 -32.21 -5.29
N THR A 479 -10.86 -32.45 -4.33
CA THR A 479 -10.52 -32.81 -2.95
C THR A 479 -10.20 -34.30 -2.78
N GLY A 480 -10.68 -35.15 -3.71
CA GLY A 480 -10.48 -36.60 -3.65
C GLY A 480 -11.19 -37.28 -2.48
N GLY A 481 -12.32 -36.71 -2.04
CA GLY A 481 -13.11 -37.20 -0.90
C GLY A 481 -12.56 -36.84 0.49
N LEU A 482 -11.51 -36.02 0.57
CA LEU A 482 -11.00 -35.49 1.84
C LEU A 482 -11.95 -34.46 2.44
N THR A 483 -11.97 -34.37 3.77
CA THR A 483 -12.63 -33.24 4.45
C THR A 483 -11.96 -31.91 4.09
N LYS A 484 -12.68 -30.79 4.23
CA LYS A 484 -12.13 -29.44 3.97
C LYS A 484 -10.85 -29.18 4.77
N GLU A 485 -10.81 -29.64 6.02
CA GLU A 485 -9.63 -29.52 6.87
C GLU A 485 -8.46 -30.34 6.31
N GLU A 486 -8.65 -31.63 6.05
CA GLU A 486 -7.58 -32.51 5.52
C GLU A 486 -7.04 -32.02 4.19
N TYR A 487 -7.93 -31.62 3.27
CA TYR A 487 -7.54 -31.05 1.98
C TYR A 487 -6.77 -29.76 2.15
N GLY A 488 -7.25 -28.83 2.99
CA GLY A 488 -6.61 -27.54 3.20
C GLY A 488 -5.23 -27.66 3.85
N ILE A 489 -5.07 -28.58 4.81
CA ILE A 489 -3.76 -28.91 5.40
C ILE A 489 -2.84 -29.45 4.31
N LYS A 490 -3.29 -30.44 3.53
CA LYS A 490 -2.48 -31.03 2.46
C LYS A 490 -2.08 -30.00 1.41
N LEU A 491 -2.99 -29.13 0.99
CA LEU A 491 -2.73 -28.04 0.05
C LEU A 491 -1.64 -27.10 0.58
N ALA A 492 -1.76 -26.66 1.84
CA ALA A 492 -0.78 -25.76 2.45
C ALA A 492 0.60 -26.41 2.64
N LEU A 493 0.65 -27.68 3.07
CA LEU A 493 1.89 -28.42 3.22
C LEU A 493 2.58 -28.66 1.87
N ASN A 494 1.83 -29.05 0.84
CA ASN A 494 2.37 -29.27 -0.51
C ASN A 494 2.88 -27.96 -1.14
N TYR A 495 2.13 -26.87 -0.98
CA TYR A 495 2.60 -25.55 -1.40
C TYR A 495 3.89 -25.19 -0.66
N GLY A 496 3.90 -25.27 0.68
CA GLY A 496 5.05 -24.94 1.51
C GLY A 496 6.29 -25.78 1.17
N ARG A 497 6.13 -27.06 0.82
CA ARG A 497 7.23 -27.92 0.33
C ARG A 497 7.72 -27.49 -1.06
N SER A 498 6.80 -27.25 -2.00
CA SER A 498 7.16 -26.90 -3.38
C SER A 498 7.92 -25.57 -3.50
N VAL A 499 7.62 -24.62 -2.62
CA VAL A 499 8.33 -23.34 -2.51
C VAL A 499 9.40 -23.34 -1.41
N GLY A 500 9.66 -24.49 -0.77
CA GLY A 500 10.75 -24.75 0.19
C GLY A 500 10.66 -24.03 1.55
N ILE A 501 9.49 -23.55 1.95
CA ILE A 501 9.21 -23.04 3.31
C ILE A 501 9.19 -24.17 4.33
N ILE A 502 8.59 -25.32 3.96
CA ILE A 502 8.33 -26.45 4.85
C ILE A 502 9.23 -27.61 4.45
N LYS A 503 9.98 -28.15 5.41
CA LYS A 503 10.86 -29.32 5.26
C LYS A 503 10.35 -30.50 6.09
N PRO A 504 10.84 -31.72 5.83
CA PRO A 504 10.57 -32.86 6.72
C PRO A 504 10.95 -32.53 8.16
N TYR A 505 10.13 -32.98 9.11
CA TYR A 505 10.25 -32.78 10.55
C TYR A 505 10.07 -31.33 11.03
N ASP A 506 9.73 -30.39 10.14
CA ASP A 506 9.31 -29.06 10.56
C ASP A 506 7.97 -29.13 11.29
N ARG A 507 7.73 -28.15 12.17
CA ARG A 507 6.44 -27.97 12.84
C ARG A 507 5.63 -26.90 12.14
N VAL A 508 4.33 -27.12 12.03
CA VAL A 508 3.37 -26.17 11.45
C VAL A 508 2.24 -25.93 12.44
N ILE A 509 1.84 -24.67 12.58
CA ILE A 509 0.66 -24.32 13.38
C ILE A 509 -0.55 -24.26 12.46
N ILE A 510 -1.64 -24.92 12.82
CA ILE A 510 -2.93 -24.79 12.15
C ILE A 510 -3.83 -23.93 13.03
N PHE A 511 -4.45 -22.90 12.44
CA PHE A 511 -5.53 -22.12 13.03
C PHE A 511 -6.79 -22.28 12.19
N GLU A 512 -7.89 -22.69 12.83
CA GLU A 512 -9.18 -22.85 12.19
C GLU A 512 -10.31 -22.38 13.11
N LYS A 513 -11.36 -21.82 12.50
CA LYS A 513 -12.64 -21.54 13.16
C LYS A 513 -13.66 -22.60 12.73
N ILE A 514 -14.19 -23.35 13.69
CA ILE A 514 -15.18 -24.41 13.48
C ILE A 514 -16.46 -24.01 14.24
N GLY A 515 -17.47 -23.56 13.50
CA GLY A 515 -18.67 -22.96 14.11
C GLY A 515 -18.31 -21.75 14.98
N ASP A 516 -18.69 -21.81 16.26
CA ASP A 516 -18.35 -20.78 17.26
C ASP A 516 -17.02 -21.03 17.98
N SER A 517 -16.36 -22.17 17.73
CA SER A 517 -15.08 -22.53 18.35
C SER A 517 -13.90 -22.11 17.48
N SER A 518 -12.79 -21.70 18.10
CA SER A 518 -11.51 -21.50 17.42
C SER A 518 -10.49 -22.51 17.96
N VAL A 519 -9.75 -23.17 17.06
CA VAL A 519 -8.84 -24.28 17.38
C VAL A 519 -7.43 -23.96 16.88
N VAL A 520 -6.44 -24.36 17.68
CA VAL A 520 -5.02 -24.32 17.29
C VAL A 520 -4.45 -25.72 17.40
N LYS A 521 -3.85 -26.22 16.32
CA LYS A 521 -3.15 -27.51 16.28
C LYS A 521 -1.68 -27.30 15.98
N ILE A 522 -0.82 -28.13 16.56
CA ILE A 522 0.60 -28.21 16.19
C ILE A 522 0.79 -29.54 15.50
N ILE A 523 1.27 -29.51 14.27
CA ILE A 523 1.52 -30.71 13.46
C ILE A 523 3.02 -30.78 13.18
N GLU A 524 3.59 -31.97 13.28
CA GLU A 524 4.94 -32.27 12.80
C GLU A 524 4.82 -32.83 11.40
N CYS A 525 5.60 -32.28 10.46
CA CYS A 525 5.57 -32.71 9.07
C CYS A 525 6.34 -34.03 8.91
N ASP A 526 5.64 -35.10 8.57
CA ASP A 526 6.28 -36.38 8.27
C ASP A 526 7.17 -36.32 7.02
N ASP A 527 8.18 -37.20 7.00
CA ASP A 527 9.08 -37.45 5.86
C ASP A 527 8.43 -38.32 4.76
N SER A 528 7.22 -38.82 5.01
CA SER A 528 6.57 -39.85 4.20
C SER A 528 5.88 -39.28 2.95
N GLU A 529 6.67 -38.84 1.99
CA GLU A 529 6.43 -39.01 0.55
C GLU A 529 7.77 -39.36 -0.12
N ARG A 530 8.21 -40.61 0.09
CA ARG A 530 9.11 -41.33 -0.83
C ARG A 530 8.31 -42.40 -1.56
#